data_AF-A0A9N8W0H3-F1
#
_entry.id   AF-A0A9N8W0H3-F1
#
_cell.length_a   1.000
_cell.length_b   1.000
_cell.length_c   1.000
_cell.angle_alpha   90.00
_cell.angle_beta   90.00
_cell.angle_gamma   90.00
#
_symmetry.space_group_name_H-M   'P 1'
#
loop_
_entity.id
_entity.type
_entity.pdbx_description
1 polymer ?
#
loop_
_entity_poly.entity_id
_entity_poly.type
_entity_poly.pdbx_seq_one_letter_code
_entity_poly.pdbx_strand_id
1 'polypeptide(L)'
;MNRPTQTTRFATDAPKTSSQQVVYATGNTTTTAASQQAYLARVEEEWNKRLDTEIDQLAASFHTIIKASGFTEFVRAPGADYDRQIEKDKYRNSLDGYVAELKAANIAKNCEALLSLTHELKTAFLLNDTETLMQYSQRRKKELTARKEKIKRKVLELNDELAEAIWEMESVLGGGKGEVL
;
A
#
# COMPACT_ATOMS: atom_id res chain seq x y z
N MET A 1 28.39 -3.70 -35.90
CA MET A 1 27.66 -2.50 -35.42
C MET A 1 26.80 -2.94 -34.23
N ASN A 2 27.37 -3.02 -33.03
CA ASN A 2 26.67 -3.51 -31.84
C ASN A 2 25.89 -2.36 -31.20
N ARG A 3 24.56 -2.49 -31.16
CA ARG A 3 23.68 -1.53 -30.49
C ARG A 3 23.34 -2.10 -29.10
N PRO A 4 23.74 -1.45 -27.99
CA PRO A 4 23.34 -1.91 -26.67
C PRO A 4 21.85 -1.60 -26.46
N THR A 5 21.06 -2.63 -26.19
CA THR A 5 19.68 -2.56 -25.69
C THR A 5 19.73 -2.03 -24.25
N GLN A 6 19.57 -0.72 -24.10
CA GLN A 6 19.34 -0.10 -22.81
C GLN A 6 17.89 -0.38 -22.41
N THR A 7 17.67 -1.46 -21.66
CA THR A 7 16.43 -1.68 -20.92
C THR A 7 16.36 -0.63 -19.83
N THR A 8 15.83 0.54 -20.17
CA THR A 8 15.50 1.59 -19.22
C THR A 8 14.37 1.06 -18.35
N ARG A 9 14.72 0.40 -17.23
CA ARG A 9 13.75 0.13 -16.15
C ARG A 9 13.17 1.48 -15.75
N PHE A 10 11.85 1.60 -15.76
CA PHE A 10 11.16 2.78 -15.25
C PHE A 10 11.56 2.96 -13.78
N ALA A 11 12.40 3.95 -13.50
CA ALA A 11 12.72 4.36 -12.15
C ALA A 11 11.52 5.17 -11.64
N THR A 12 10.79 4.61 -10.68
CA THR A 12 9.65 5.26 -10.05
C THR A 12 10.15 6.48 -9.27
N ASP A 13 9.79 7.68 -9.75
CA ASP A 13 10.11 8.99 -9.15
C ASP A 13 9.17 9.35 -7.98
N ALA A 14 8.40 8.36 -7.50
CA ALA A 14 7.47 8.57 -6.40
C ALA A 14 8.25 8.69 -5.08
N PRO A 15 8.02 9.74 -4.26
CA PRO A 15 8.67 9.87 -2.97
C PRO A 15 8.30 8.67 -2.11
N LYS A 16 9.31 7.86 -1.75
CA LYS A 16 9.16 6.77 -0.78
C LYS A 16 8.72 7.40 0.54
N THR A 17 7.42 7.33 0.81
CA THR A 17 6.81 7.82 2.04
C THR A 17 7.46 7.09 3.21
N SER A 18 8.42 7.76 3.83
CA SER A 18 9.21 7.27 4.96
C SER A 18 8.38 7.14 6.25
N SER A 19 7.05 7.23 6.14
CA SER A 19 6.08 7.17 7.24
C SER A 19 5.47 5.79 7.46
N GLN A 20 5.77 4.78 6.64
CA GLN A 20 5.25 3.43 6.83
C GLN A 20 6.05 2.65 7.89
N GLN A 21 5.86 3.00 9.16
CA GLN A 21 6.14 2.07 10.26
C GLN A 21 4.89 1.26 10.56
N VAL A 22 4.78 0.08 9.95
CA VAL A 22 3.81 -0.93 10.35
C VAL A 22 4.38 -1.65 11.57
N VAL A 23 4.06 -1.12 12.76
CA VAL A 23 4.40 -1.78 14.04
C VAL A 23 3.35 -2.85 14.32
N TYR A 24 3.60 -4.08 13.85
CA TYR A 24 2.87 -5.25 14.33
C TYR A 24 3.19 -5.46 15.81
N ALA A 25 2.21 -5.21 16.67
CA ALA A 25 2.29 -5.44 18.09
C ALA A 25 2.07 -6.93 18.41
N THR A 26 3.12 -7.73 18.26
CA THR A 26 3.18 -9.06 18.88
C THR A 26 4.63 -9.40 19.23
N GLY A 27 4.86 -9.64 20.53
CA GLY A 27 6.01 -10.26 21.17
C GLY A 27 7.35 -10.36 20.42
N ASN A 28 8.36 -9.69 20.97
CA ASN A 28 9.79 -10.02 20.83
C ASN A 28 10.30 -10.29 19.41
N THR A 29 10.56 -9.25 18.63
CA THR A 29 11.79 -9.15 17.82
C THR A 29 11.96 -7.70 17.35
N THR A 30 13.13 -7.14 17.62
CA THR A 30 13.63 -5.89 17.05
C THR A 30 13.80 -6.07 15.54
N THR A 31 12.70 -5.97 14.80
CA THR A 31 12.71 -5.94 13.34
C THR A 31 13.16 -4.53 12.94
N THR A 32 14.45 -4.38 12.66
CA THR A 32 15.11 -3.11 12.32
C THR A 32 14.32 -2.40 11.21
N ALA A 33 14.21 -1.07 11.23
CA ALA A 33 13.57 -0.31 10.14
C ALA A 33 14.09 -0.72 8.74
N ALA A 34 15.34 -1.20 8.66
CA ALA A 34 15.95 -1.78 7.46
C ALA A 34 15.22 -3.04 6.91
N SER A 35 14.73 -3.95 7.77
CA SER A 35 14.01 -5.15 7.32
C SER A 35 12.56 -4.86 6.93
N GLN A 36 11.92 -3.85 7.53
CA GLN A 36 10.62 -3.36 7.07
C GLN A 36 10.76 -2.66 5.70
N GLN A 37 11.80 -1.85 5.51
CA GLN A 37 12.11 -1.23 4.22
C GLN A 37 12.37 -2.29 3.13
N ALA A 38 13.08 -3.37 3.47
CA ALA A 38 13.34 -4.48 2.56
C ALA A 38 12.06 -5.26 2.20
N TYR A 39 11.14 -5.43 3.15
CA TYR A 39 9.83 -6.04 2.88
C TYR A 39 8.99 -5.18 1.93
N LEU A 40 8.88 -3.87 2.20
CA LEU A 40 8.13 -2.95 1.33
C LEU A 40 8.73 -2.88 -0.07
N ALA A 41 10.06 -2.85 -0.19
CA ALA A 41 10.74 -2.86 -1.49
C ALA A 41 10.48 -4.15 -2.26
N ARG A 42 10.45 -5.31 -1.57
CA ARG A 42 10.13 -6.60 -2.19
C ARG A 42 8.69 -6.64 -2.69
N VAL A 43 7.76 -6.15 -1.87
CA VAL A 43 6.34 -6.05 -2.24
C VAL A 43 6.21 -5.15 -3.47
N GLU A 44 6.76 -3.93 -3.44
CA GLU A 44 6.77 -3.00 -4.57
C GLU A 44 7.35 -3.64 -5.85
N GLU A 45 8.47 -4.34 -5.74
CA GLU A 45 9.07 -5.03 -6.89
C GLU A 45 8.15 -6.13 -7.45
N GLU A 46 7.40 -6.82 -6.60
CA GLU A 46 6.43 -7.85 -7.01
C GLU A 46 5.22 -7.23 -7.73
N TRP A 47 4.70 -6.10 -7.25
CA TRP A 47 3.66 -5.33 -7.96
C TRP A 47 4.13 -4.84 -9.31
N ASN A 48 5.35 -4.29 -9.39
CA ASN A 48 5.92 -3.80 -10.63
C ASN A 48 6.14 -4.95 -11.63
N LYS A 49 6.69 -6.09 -11.18
CA LYS A 49 6.85 -7.27 -12.05
C LYS A 49 5.52 -7.77 -12.58
N ARG A 50 4.48 -7.82 -11.74
CA ARG A 50 3.14 -8.24 -12.16
C ARG A 50 2.56 -7.26 -13.17
N LEU A 51 2.65 -5.96 -12.92
CA LEU A 51 2.20 -4.91 -13.83
C LEU A 51 2.92 -4.96 -15.20
N ASP A 52 4.26 -5.05 -15.18
CA ASP A 52 5.07 -5.15 -16.40
C ASP A 52 4.66 -6.39 -17.22
N THR A 53 4.45 -7.52 -16.55
CA THR A 53 4.04 -8.77 -17.21
C THR A 53 2.67 -8.64 -17.88
N GLU A 54 1.68 -8.05 -17.20
CA GLU A 54 0.33 -7.86 -17.77
C GLU A 54 0.35 -6.88 -18.95
N ILE A 55 1.13 -5.80 -18.87
CA ILE A 55 1.30 -4.81 -19.95
C ILE A 55 2.01 -5.43 -21.15
N ASP A 56 3.07 -6.21 -20.95
CA ASP A 56 3.80 -6.87 -22.03
C ASP A 56 2.89 -7.87 -22.76
N GLN A 57 2.11 -8.65 -22.02
CA GLN A 57 1.15 -9.59 -22.60
C GLN A 57 0.01 -8.88 -23.35
N LEU A 58 -0.44 -7.73 -22.84
CA LEU A 58 -1.44 -6.89 -23.49
C LEU A 58 -0.90 -6.36 -24.83
N ALA A 59 0.30 -5.75 -24.81
CA ALA A 59 0.96 -5.22 -26.00
C ALA A 59 1.25 -6.30 -27.04
N ALA A 60 1.70 -7.48 -26.61
CA ALA A 60 1.93 -8.63 -27.48
C ALA A 60 0.63 -9.11 -28.16
N SER A 61 -0.49 -9.09 -27.43
CA SER A 61 -1.80 -9.47 -27.97
C SER A 61 -2.29 -8.46 -29.03
N PHE A 62 -2.15 -7.16 -28.76
CA PHE A 62 -2.44 -6.12 -29.76
C PHE A 62 -1.55 -6.23 -31.01
N HIS A 63 -0.24 -6.43 -30.82
CA HIS A 63 0.69 -6.61 -31.94
C HIS A 63 0.34 -7.81 -32.81
N THR A 64 -0.13 -8.90 -32.20
CA THR A 64 -0.58 -10.08 -32.93
C THR A 64 -1.83 -9.81 -33.75
N ILE A 65 -2.79 -9.04 -33.21
CA ILE A 65 -4.01 -8.64 -33.94
C ILE A 65 -3.66 -7.74 -35.13
N ILE A 66 -2.75 -6.77 -34.95
CA ILE A 66 -2.30 -5.86 -36.02
C ILE A 66 -1.56 -6.61 -37.14
N LYS A 67 -0.83 -7.69 -36.80
CA LYS A 67 -0.23 -8.57 -37.79
C LYS A 67 -1.27 -9.41 -38.52
N ALA A 68 -2.23 -9.99 -37.80
CA ALA A 68 -3.30 -10.80 -38.39
C ALA A 68 -4.18 -10.00 -39.36
N SER A 69 -4.42 -8.71 -39.08
CA SER A 69 -5.20 -7.82 -39.95
C SER A 69 -4.48 -7.38 -41.23
N GLY A 70 -3.21 -7.76 -41.44
CA GLY A 70 -2.45 -7.38 -42.63
C GLY A 70 -2.04 -5.90 -42.67
N PHE A 71 -2.36 -5.12 -41.63
CA PHE A 71 -2.05 -3.69 -41.56
C PHE A 71 -0.54 -3.39 -41.69
N THR A 72 0.31 -4.27 -41.15
CA THR A 72 1.78 -4.14 -41.26
C THR A 72 2.31 -4.39 -42.67
N GLU A 73 1.61 -5.18 -43.48
CA GLU A 73 1.95 -5.42 -44.88
C GLU A 73 1.48 -4.24 -45.76
N PHE A 74 0.32 -3.66 -45.42
CA PHE A 74 -0.23 -2.46 -46.05
C PHE A 74 0.65 -1.21 -45.88
N VAL A 75 1.24 -1.02 -44.69
CA VAL A 75 2.13 0.13 -44.41
C VAL A 75 3.52 -0.03 -45.06
N ARG A 76 3.98 -1.26 -45.31
CA ARG A 76 5.33 -1.52 -45.82
C ARG A 76 5.42 -1.50 -47.36
N ALA A 77 4.30 -1.58 -48.07
CA ALA A 77 4.25 -1.53 -49.52
C ALA A 77 3.10 -0.64 -50.00
N PRO A 78 3.28 0.70 -50.01
CA PRO A 78 2.28 1.60 -50.57
C PRO A 78 2.29 1.43 -52.09
N GLY A 79 1.37 0.61 -52.62
CA GLY A 79 1.26 0.32 -54.05
C GLY A 79 1.29 -1.16 -54.44
N ALA A 80 1.32 -2.11 -53.49
CA ALA A 80 1.08 -3.51 -53.81
C ALA A 80 -0.41 -3.72 -54.11
N ASP A 81 -0.72 -4.32 -55.27
CA ASP A 81 -2.06 -4.56 -55.79
C ASP A 81 -3.06 -5.01 -54.71
N TYR A 82 -4.18 -4.28 -54.62
CA TYR A 82 -5.35 -4.60 -53.78
C TYR A 82 -5.90 -6.02 -54.03
N ASP A 83 -5.57 -6.62 -55.18
CA ASP A 83 -6.09 -7.89 -55.64
C ASP A 83 -5.45 -9.11 -54.94
N ARG A 84 -4.23 -8.97 -54.37
CA ARG A 84 -3.57 -10.09 -53.65
C ARG A 84 -4.21 -10.43 -52.31
N GLN A 85 -5.07 -9.57 -51.78
CA GLN A 85 -5.80 -9.85 -50.54
C GLN A 85 -7.03 -10.74 -50.78
N ILE A 86 -7.56 -10.76 -52.00
CA ILE A 86 -8.77 -11.52 -52.35
C ILE A 86 -8.46 -13.04 -52.44
N GLU A 87 -7.21 -13.40 -52.70
CA GLU A 87 -6.73 -14.79 -52.73
C GLU A 87 -6.07 -15.22 -51.41
N LYS A 88 -6.50 -14.66 -50.27
CA LYS A 88 -6.18 -15.27 -48.98
C LYS A 88 -7.11 -16.48 -48.83
N ASP A 89 -6.55 -17.70 -48.94
CA ASP A 89 -7.29 -18.97 -48.76
C ASP A 89 -8.35 -18.84 -47.67
N LYS A 90 -9.60 -19.23 -47.97
CA LYS A 90 -10.73 -19.11 -47.03
C LYS A 90 -10.42 -19.68 -45.64
N TYR A 91 -9.57 -20.70 -45.59
CA TYR A 91 -9.03 -21.31 -44.37
C TYR A 91 -8.04 -20.42 -43.60
N ARG A 92 -7.14 -19.71 -44.29
CA ARG A 92 -6.25 -18.71 -43.66
C ARG A 92 -7.03 -17.54 -43.09
N ASN A 93 -8.03 -17.04 -43.81
CA ASN A 93 -8.86 -15.94 -43.32
C ASN A 93 -9.68 -16.35 -42.07
N SER A 94 -10.23 -17.57 -42.06
CA SER A 94 -10.91 -18.12 -40.89
C SER A 94 -9.96 -18.32 -39.69
N LEU A 95 -8.73 -18.75 -39.93
CA LEU A 95 -7.72 -18.94 -38.88
C LEU A 95 -7.29 -17.58 -38.28
N ASP A 96 -7.06 -16.57 -39.12
CA ASP A 96 -6.70 -15.23 -38.68
C ASP A 96 -7.82 -14.59 -37.84
N GLY A 97 -9.09 -14.80 -38.22
CA GLY A 97 -10.25 -14.39 -37.43
C GLY A 97 -10.29 -15.04 -36.06
N TYR A 98 -10.08 -16.37 -35.99
CA TYR A 98 -10.01 -17.09 -34.72
C TYR A 98 -8.86 -16.61 -33.82
N VAL A 99 -7.68 -16.37 -34.39
CA VAL A 99 -6.53 -15.82 -33.64
C VAL A 99 -6.85 -14.42 -33.12
N ALA A 100 -7.50 -13.57 -33.92
CA ALA A 100 -7.90 -12.24 -33.50
C ALA A 100 -8.89 -12.28 -32.32
N GLU A 101 -9.91 -13.13 -32.38
CA GLU A 101 -10.87 -13.32 -31.29
C GLU A 101 -10.20 -13.83 -30.00
N LEU A 102 -9.32 -14.84 -30.11
CA LEU A 102 -8.57 -15.38 -28.98
C LEU A 102 -7.68 -14.31 -28.33
N LYS A 103 -7.02 -13.48 -29.14
CA LYS A 103 -6.18 -12.39 -28.63
C LYS A 103 -7.02 -11.25 -28.04
N ALA A 104 -8.21 -10.97 -28.57
CA ALA A 104 -9.15 -10.03 -27.96
C ALA A 104 -9.64 -10.51 -26.58
N ALA A 105 -9.91 -11.81 -26.43
CA ALA A 105 -10.25 -12.40 -25.14
C ALA A 105 -9.08 -12.29 -24.14
N ASN A 106 -7.83 -12.51 -24.59
CA ASN A 106 -6.65 -12.31 -23.74
C ASN A 106 -6.46 -10.84 -23.33
N ILE A 107 -6.75 -9.88 -24.22
CA ILE A 107 -6.74 -8.45 -23.88
C ILE A 107 -7.72 -8.17 -22.74
N ALA A 108 -8.96 -8.66 -22.85
CA ALA A 108 -9.96 -8.50 -21.79
C ALA A 108 -9.49 -9.10 -20.46
N LYS A 109 -8.93 -10.31 -20.49
CA LYS A 109 -8.37 -10.98 -19.32
C LYS A 109 -7.23 -10.18 -18.66
N ASN A 110 -6.32 -9.61 -19.45
CA ASN A 110 -5.21 -8.82 -18.92
C ASN A 110 -5.73 -7.49 -18.33
N CYS A 111 -6.76 -6.88 -18.93
CA CYS A 111 -7.43 -5.72 -18.36
C CYS A 111 -8.10 -6.04 -17.01
N GLU A 112 -8.74 -7.20 -16.89
CA GLU A 112 -9.29 -7.68 -15.60
C GLU A 112 -8.18 -7.88 -14.56
N ALA A 113 -7.03 -8.44 -14.96
CA ALA A 113 -5.88 -8.61 -14.07
C ALA A 113 -5.32 -7.26 -13.58
N LEU A 114 -5.22 -6.25 -14.46
CA LEU A 114 -4.81 -4.89 -14.10
C LEU A 114 -5.83 -4.19 -13.18
N LEU A 115 -7.12 -4.43 -13.39
CA LEU A 115 -8.18 -3.93 -12.51
C LEU A 115 -8.12 -4.58 -11.12
N SER A 116 -7.88 -5.89 -11.04
CA SER A 116 -7.63 -6.59 -9.77
C SER A 116 -6.42 -6.00 -9.05
N LEU A 117 -5.31 -5.78 -9.76
CA LEU A 117 -4.11 -5.15 -9.21
C LEU A 117 -4.42 -3.76 -8.62
N THR A 118 -5.20 -2.96 -9.34
CA THR A 118 -5.65 -1.64 -8.88
C THR A 118 -6.52 -1.72 -7.62
N HIS A 119 -7.43 -2.70 -7.57
CA HIS A 119 -8.26 -2.94 -6.39
C HIS A 119 -7.40 -3.33 -5.18
N GLU A 120 -6.49 -4.28 -5.34
CA GLU A 120 -5.60 -4.74 -4.28
C GLU A 120 -4.72 -3.59 -3.74
N LEU A 121 -4.18 -2.71 -4.61
CA LEU A 121 -3.47 -1.49 -4.21
C LEU A 121 -4.35 -0.55 -3.39
N LYS A 122 -5.59 -0.29 -3.82
CA LYS A 122 -6.53 0.55 -3.05
C LYS A 122 -6.80 -0.04 -1.67
N THR A 123 -7.02 -1.35 -1.57
CA THR A 123 -7.21 -2.02 -0.29
C THR A 123 -5.97 -1.89 0.59
N ALA A 124 -4.76 -2.07 0.04
CA ALA A 124 -3.51 -1.91 0.79
C ALA A 124 -3.35 -0.49 1.37
N PHE A 125 -3.68 0.54 0.59
CA PHE A 125 -3.64 1.92 1.06
C PHE A 125 -4.68 2.21 2.15
N LEU A 126 -5.93 1.77 1.96
CA LEU A 126 -7.01 1.98 2.94
C LEU A 126 -6.74 1.27 4.27
N LEU A 127 -6.19 0.06 4.22
CA LEU A 127 -5.86 -0.70 5.43
C LEU A 127 -4.70 -0.06 6.20
N ASN A 128 -3.68 0.41 5.49
CA ASN A 128 -2.51 1.06 6.09
C ASN A 128 -2.90 2.36 6.82
N ASP A 129 -3.79 3.17 6.22
CA ASP A 129 -4.29 4.39 6.84
C ASP A 129 -5.12 4.09 8.11
N THR A 130 -5.90 3.02 8.10
CA THR A 130 -6.68 2.59 9.27
C THR A 130 -5.78 2.09 10.41
N GLU A 131 -4.73 1.32 10.10
CA GLU A 131 -3.79 0.81 11.10
C GLU A 131 -2.99 1.96 11.76
N THR A 132 -2.49 2.89 10.96
CA THR A 132 -1.75 4.07 11.46
C THR A 132 -2.65 4.96 12.32
N LEU A 133 -3.90 5.19 11.90
CA LEU A 133 -4.89 5.93 12.68
C LEU A 133 -5.21 5.23 14.01
N MET A 134 -5.32 3.90 14.01
CA MET A 134 -5.57 3.11 15.21
C MET A 134 -4.39 3.21 16.20
N GLN A 135 -3.15 3.13 15.71
CA GLN A 135 -1.96 3.32 16.55
C GLN A 135 -1.90 4.73 17.15
N TYR A 136 -2.21 5.76 16.37
CA TYR A 136 -2.27 7.14 16.86
C TYR A 136 -3.35 7.31 17.95
N SER A 137 -4.55 6.76 17.71
CA SER A 137 -5.64 6.73 18.69
C SER A 137 -5.23 6.01 19.98
N GLN A 138 -4.57 4.85 19.87
CA GLN A 138 -4.07 4.07 21.01
C GLN A 138 -3.01 4.85 21.81
N ARG A 139 -2.08 5.52 21.13
CA ARG A 139 -1.06 6.37 21.77
C ARG A 139 -1.71 7.53 22.53
N ARG A 140 -2.67 8.21 21.91
CA ARG A 140 -3.43 9.30 22.54
C ARG A 140 -4.24 8.83 23.75
N LYS A 141 -4.87 7.65 23.67
CA LYS A 141 -5.55 7.00 24.80
C LYS A 141 -4.58 6.73 25.96
N LYS A 142 -3.41 6.13 25.68
CA LYS A 142 -2.38 5.86 26.70
C LYS A 142 -1.90 7.13 27.37
N GLU A 143 -1.64 8.19 26.61
CA GLU A 143 -1.22 9.48 27.15
C GLU A 143 -2.31 10.11 28.04
N LEU A 144 -3.58 10.04 27.61
CA LEU A 144 -4.70 10.52 28.40
C LEU A 144 -4.84 9.75 29.71
N THR A 145 -4.71 8.42 29.68
CA THR A 145 -4.73 7.58 30.90
C THR A 145 -3.56 7.91 31.81
N ALA A 146 -2.35 8.11 31.27
CA ALA A 146 -1.18 8.49 32.07
C ALA A 146 -1.35 9.86 32.75
N ARG A 147 -1.91 10.84 32.03
CA ARG A 147 -2.26 12.15 32.59
C ARG A 147 -3.33 12.03 33.67
N LYS A 148 -4.37 11.22 33.44
CA LYS A 148 -5.43 10.96 34.42
C LYS A 148 -4.86 10.35 35.71
N GLU A 149 -3.97 9.37 35.61
CA GLU A 149 -3.31 8.77 36.78
C GLU A 149 -2.41 9.76 37.51
N LYS A 150 -1.69 10.64 36.79
CA LYS A 150 -0.89 11.70 37.41
C LYS A 150 -1.77 12.68 38.21
N ILE A 151 -2.90 13.09 37.64
CA ILE A 151 -3.86 13.96 38.32
C ILE A 151 -4.45 13.24 39.54
N LYS A 152 -4.86 11.98 39.39
CA LYS A 152 -5.42 11.18 40.48
C LYS A 152 -4.44 11.07 41.66
N ARG A 153 -3.16 10.78 41.38
CA ARG A 153 -2.12 10.75 42.42
C ARG A 153 -1.97 12.09 43.13
N LYS A 154 -1.95 13.19 42.38
CA LYS A 154 -1.82 14.53 42.97
C LYS A 154 -3.03 14.93 43.82
N VAL A 155 -4.23 14.48 43.45
CA VAL A 155 -5.44 14.69 44.25
C VAL A 155 -5.38 13.90 45.56
N LEU A 156 -4.87 12.68 45.54
CA LEU A 156 -4.69 11.88 46.76
C LEU A 156 -3.64 12.51 47.68
N GLU A 157 -2.49 12.93 47.14
CA GLU A 157 -1.44 13.62 47.88
C GLU A 157 -1.97 14.89 48.58
N LEU A 158 -2.74 15.73 47.87
CA LEU A 158 -3.38 16.91 48.46
C LEU A 158 -4.43 16.55 49.52
N ASN A 159 -5.09 15.39 49.40
CA ASN A 159 -6.06 14.94 50.40
C ASN A 159 -5.35 14.50 51.69
N ASP A 160 -4.22 13.80 51.55
CA ASP A 160 -3.38 13.38 52.67
C ASP A 160 -2.78 14.60 53.39
N GLU A 161 -2.24 15.57 52.65
CA GLU A 161 -1.75 16.85 53.21
C GLU A 161 -2.85 17.61 53.97
N LEU A 162 -4.07 17.65 53.43
CA LEU A 162 -5.20 18.29 54.10
C LEU A 162 -5.60 17.55 55.38
N ALA A 163 -5.61 16.22 55.36
CA ALA A 163 -5.90 15.41 56.53
C ALA A 163 -4.84 15.61 57.64
N GLU A 164 -3.57 15.69 57.26
CA GLU A 164 -2.47 15.98 58.19
C GLU A 164 -2.58 17.39 58.78
N ALA A 165 -2.86 18.40 57.95
CA ALA A 165 -3.09 19.77 58.43
C ALA A 165 -4.29 19.87 59.39
N ILE A 166 -5.37 19.13 59.12
CA ILE A 166 -6.54 19.06 60.03
C ILE A 166 -6.13 18.42 61.36
N TRP A 167 -5.37 17.32 61.32
CA TRP A 167 -4.90 16.64 62.52
C TRP A 167 -3.96 17.51 63.36
N GLU A 168 -3.05 18.23 62.71
CA GLU A 168 -2.15 19.18 63.38
C GLU A 168 -2.96 20.32 64.05
N MET A 169 -3.94 20.89 63.36
CA MET A 169 -4.83 21.90 63.94
C MET A 169 -5.63 21.36 65.12
N GLU A 170 -6.16 20.14 65.03
CA GLU A 170 -6.89 19.49 66.14
C GLU A 170 -5.99 19.23 67.34
N SER A 171 -4.72 18.86 67.12
CA SER A 171 -3.74 18.68 68.20
C SER A 171 -3.42 19.99 68.93
N VAL A 172 -3.31 21.10 68.19
CA VAL A 172 -3.00 22.43 68.74
C VAL A 172 -4.21 23.03 69.45
N LEU A 173 -5.43 22.81 68.94
CA LEU A 173 -6.67 23.26 69.60
C LEU A 173 -7.12 22.34 70.75
N GLY A 174 -6.80 21.04 70.68
CA GLY A 174 -7.18 20.02 71.67
C GLY A 174 -6.27 20.01 72.92
N GLY A 175 -5.07 20.56 72.84
CA GLY A 175 -4.11 20.63 73.96
C GLY A 175 -4.48 21.59 75.10
N GLY A 176 -5.59 22.33 75.01
CA GLY A 176 -5.99 23.35 75.99
C GLY A 176 -6.94 22.89 77.10
N LYS A 177 -7.29 21.61 77.22
CA LYS A 177 -8.16 21.09 78.30
C LYS A 177 -7.44 20.04 79.13
N GLY A 178 -6.48 20.49 79.94
CA GLY A 178 -5.73 19.59 80.80
C GLY A 178 -4.87 20.25 81.87
N GLU A 179 -5.16 21.46 82.32
CA GLU A 179 -4.51 22.03 83.52
C GLU A 179 -5.36 23.18 84.08
N VAL A 180 -6.27 22.88 85.02
CA VAL A 180 -6.48 23.67 86.26
C VAL A 180 -7.13 22.73 87.29
N LEU A 181 -6.48 22.64 88.45
CA LEU A 181 -6.98 22.07 89.71
C LEU A 181 -8.31 22.70 90.17
#